data_AF-A0AA88ICD7-F1
#
_entry.id   AF-A0AA88ICD7-F1
#
_cell.length_a   1.000
_cell.length_b   1.000
_cell.length_c   1.000
_cell.angle_alpha   90.00
_cell.angle_beta   90.00
_cell.angle_gamma   90.00
#
_symmetry.space_group_name_H-M   'P 1'
#
loop_
_entity.id
_entity.type
_entity.pdbx_description
1 polymer ?
#
loop_
_entity_poly.entity_id
_entity_poly.type
_entity_poly.pdbx_seq_one_letter_code
_entity_poly.pdbx_strand_id
1 'polypeptide(L)'
;MSFGNYVACSVSVLLLIIPTCRSNVQCIFKESSRSLNIVDAISSEEVTACIDQYKANISSLHIFSSFLTELKPNSLTGATQLNKLNITAQNLHTIHPQAIDCNVITHIYGLYELHIKSSKLVALNEDQFKSCYQLRDVSFDGGELEFLSLDFIPEGSEYMRRLQIRNMPNLKTVSPLKANITGSYLIENTGIEKLHPYMFAKNWVATQYITFRNNPRLKVVPSHLLSGGYPNVDISFEGVPLEEFEPFFIDDTKDMVRIYLGGHNIRHINKTVFEPIFKNWKNNASFIEWSTWGAPDLICDCSINWFASDDTLKQYIQAAECEGVGPLDMVTADHFFHCFDCPSPDGLFSDPSECRYFYQCSAGRPYLKKCPDGLVFDASKQICEWPFNVQGECGTK
;
A
#
# COMPACT_ATOMS: atom_id res chain seq x y z
N MET A 1 25.19 34.95 -32.72
CA MET A 1 25.41 36.35 -32.30
C MET A 1 25.34 36.39 -30.78
N SER A 2 26.27 37.15 -30.19
CA SER A 2 26.51 37.35 -28.75
C SER A 2 25.32 37.93 -27.97
N PHE A 3 25.42 37.86 -26.64
CA PHE A 3 24.68 38.51 -25.54
C PHE A 3 23.51 37.70 -24.93
N GLY A 4 23.44 37.42 -23.62
CA GLY A 4 24.24 37.94 -22.50
C GLY A 4 24.17 37.10 -21.23
N ASN A 5 25.33 36.99 -20.57
CA ASN A 5 25.41 36.84 -19.14
C ASN A 5 25.12 38.22 -18.53
N TYR A 6 23.97 38.39 -17.86
CA TYR A 6 23.74 39.54 -17.00
C TYR A 6 23.22 39.10 -15.63
N VAL A 7 24.08 39.33 -14.65
CA VAL A 7 23.80 39.40 -13.23
C VAL A 7 22.90 40.60 -13.00
N ALA A 8 21.70 40.39 -12.46
CA ALA A 8 20.87 41.47 -11.94
C ALA A 8 21.11 41.62 -10.43
N CYS A 9 22.06 42.50 -10.07
CA CYS A 9 22.09 43.13 -8.75
C CYS A 9 22.01 44.65 -8.96
N SER A 10 20.85 45.24 -8.72
CA SER A 10 20.71 46.65 -8.34
C SER A 10 20.03 46.63 -6.96
N VAL A 11 20.52 47.31 -5.93
CA VAL A 11 20.25 48.73 -5.68
C VAL A 11 21.42 49.43 -4.94
N SER A 12 21.71 50.65 -5.42
CA SER A 12 22.33 51.84 -4.78
C SER A 12 23.80 51.89 -4.34
N VAL A 13 24.54 52.71 -5.10
CA VAL A 13 25.34 53.90 -4.73
C VAL A 13 26.00 53.93 -3.33
N LEU A 14 27.32 54.12 -3.41
CA LEU A 14 28.33 54.46 -2.39
C LEU A 14 29.00 53.29 -1.63
N LEU A 15 30.19 52.96 -2.14
CA LEU A 15 31.40 52.55 -1.40
C LEU A 15 31.18 51.66 -0.17
N LEU A 16 31.22 50.34 -0.37
CA LEU A 16 31.83 49.36 0.53
C LEU A 16 32.09 48.07 -0.26
N ILE A 17 33.27 47.49 -0.06
CA ILE A 17 33.74 46.28 -0.72
C ILE A 17 32.83 45.11 -0.27
N ILE A 18 31.98 44.61 -1.17
CA ILE A 18 31.17 43.38 -0.95
C ILE A 18 31.89 42.24 -1.67
N PRO A 19 32.14 41.09 -1.02
CA PRO A 19 32.74 39.93 -1.66
C PRO A 19 31.81 39.42 -2.76
N THR A 20 32.39 39.22 -3.93
CA THR A 20 31.87 38.53 -5.12
C THR A 20 30.69 37.55 -4.89
N CYS A 21 29.44 37.99 -5.08
CA CYS A 21 28.33 37.07 -5.34
C CYS A 21 28.35 36.69 -6.84
N ARG A 22 29.09 35.65 -7.21
CA ARG A 22 28.76 34.88 -8.41
C ARG A 22 27.63 33.94 -8.03
N SER A 23 26.40 34.31 -8.37
CA SER A 23 25.31 33.33 -8.40
C SER A 23 25.68 32.30 -9.47
N ASN A 24 25.86 31.03 -9.05
CA ASN A 24 26.14 29.92 -9.95
C ASN A 24 24.84 29.31 -10.53
N VAL A 25 23.68 29.88 -10.22
CA VAL A 25 22.39 29.40 -10.71
C VAL A 25 22.33 29.45 -12.22
N GLN A 26 21.84 28.38 -12.84
CA GLN A 26 21.60 28.33 -14.28
C GLN A 26 20.10 28.23 -14.56
N CYS A 27 19.57 29.20 -15.32
CA CYS A 27 18.19 29.20 -15.79
C CYS A 27 18.16 28.77 -17.28
N ILE A 28 17.89 27.50 -17.56
CA ILE A 28 17.93 26.93 -18.92
C ILE A 28 16.50 26.76 -19.43
N PHE A 29 16.07 27.61 -20.36
CA PHE A 29 14.73 27.55 -20.95
C PHE A 29 14.73 26.91 -22.34
N LYS A 30 13.76 26.03 -22.59
CA LYS A 30 13.51 25.38 -23.88
C LYS A 30 12.15 25.80 -24.41
N GLU A 31 12.15 26.69 -25.39
CA GLU A 31 10.95 27.26 -26.00
C GLU A 31 10.01 26.20 -26.60
N SER A 32 10.56 25.23 -27.33
CA SER A 32 9.75 24.21 -28.04
C SER A 32 8.88 23.37 -27.12
N SER A 33 9.28 23.22 -25.85
CA SER A 33 8.56 22.46 -24.83
C SER A 33 8.12 23.33 -23.65
N ARG A 34 8.33 24.66 -23.73
CA ARG A 34 7.99 25.61 -22.66
C ARG A 34 8.51 25.18 -21.28
N SER A 35 9.71 24.60 -21.27
CA SER A 35 10.31 23.97 -20.09
C SER A 35 11.47 24.80 -19.56
N LEU A 36 11.45 25.08 -18.25
CA LEU A 36 12.53 25.77 -17.55
C LEU A 36 13.22 24.78 -16.59
N ASN A 37 14.53 24.65 -16.73
CA ASN A 37 15.38 23.95 -15.77
C ASN A 37 16.19 24.97 -14.97
N ILE A 38 16.04 24.95 -13.64
CA ILE A 38 16.82 25.75 -12.71
C ILE A 38 17.83 24.82 -12.05
N VAL A 39 19.11 25.11 -12.22
CA VAL A 39 20.21 24.26 -11.71
C VAL A 39 21.02 25.03 -10.68
N ASP A 40 21.35 24.37 -9.56
CA ASP A 40 22.21 24.85 -8.48
C ASP A 40 21.75 26.14 -7.77
N ALA A 41 20.44 26.42 -7.79
CA ALA A 41 19.87 27.52 -7.01
C ALA A 41 20.14 27.31 -5.51
N ILE A 42 20.70 28.32 -4.84
CA ILE A 42 21.03 28.25 -3.41
C ILE A 42 19.92 28.84 -2.53
N SER A 43 18.98 29.59 -3.11
CA SER A 43 17.89 30.22 -2.37
C SER A 43 16.60 30.30 -3.17
N SER A 44 15.49 30.54 -2.46
CA SER A 44 14.19 30.78 -3.08
C SER A 44 14.19 32.00 -4.00
N GLU A 45 14.97 33.03 -3.68
CA GLU A 45 15.05 34.26 -4.47
C GLU A 45 15.69 34.01 -5.84
N GLU A 46 16.70 33.14 -5.93
CA GLU A 46 17.28 32.72 -7.21
C GLU A 46 16.28 31.91 -8.06
N VAL A 47 15.49 31.04 -7.42
CA VAL A 47 14.42 30.30 -8.10
C VAL A 47 13.41 31.29 -8.70
N THR A 48 12.94 32.26 -7.92
CA THR A 48 11.99 33.28 -8.37
C THR A 48 12.58 34.12 -9.50
N ALA A 49 13.85 34.53 -9.41
CA ALA A 49 14.51 35.30 -10.46
C ALA A 49 14.56 34.56 -11.81
N CYS A 50 14.86 33.26 -11.82
CA CYS A 50 14.79 32.44 -13.04
C CYS A 50 13.37 32.37 -13.62
N ILE A 51 12.37 32.22 -12.77
CA ILE A 51 10.96 32.14 -13.21
C ILE A 51 10.50 33.47 -13.79
N ASP A 52 10.85 34.59 -13.16
CA ASP A 52 10.45 35.93 -13.59
C ASP A 52 11.02 36.33 -14.96
N GLN A 53 12.06 35.65 -15.44
CA GLN A 53 12.57 35.84 -16.79
C GLN A 53 11.61 35.32 -17.88
N TYR A 54 10.84 34.27 -17.61
CA TYR A 54 10.01 33.58 -18.62
C TYR A 54 8.51 33.56 -18.28
N LYS A 55 8.15 33.71 -17.00
CA LYS A 55 6.79 33.86 -16.45
C LYS A 55 5.77 32.90 -17.07
N ALA A 56 4.73 33.45 -17.71
CA ALA A 56 3.62 32.74 -18.32
C ALA A 56 4.05 31.78 -19.46
N ASN A 57 5.27 31.88 -19.97
CA ASN A 57 5.76 30.97 -21.01
C ASN A 57 6.16 29.59 -20.45
N ILE A 58 6.23 29.42 -19.13
CA ILE A 58 6.62 28.17 -18.49
C ILE A 58 5.40 27.27 -18.31
N SER A 59 5.43 26.07 -18.88
CA SER A 59 4.46 25.00 -18.62
C SER A 59 5.05 23.81 -17.85
N SER A 60 6.37 23.64 -17.87
CA SER A 60 7.09 22.61 -17.11
C SER A 60 8.29 23.22 -16.40
N LEU A 61 8.35 23.09 -15.09
CA LEU A 61 9.42 23.62 -14.25
C LEU A 61 10.16 22.48 -13.56
N HIS A 62 11.48 22.48 -13.70
CA HIS A 62 12.36 21.54 -13.01
C HIS A 62 13.39 22.31 -12.20
N ILE A 63 13.47 22.02 -10.91
CA ILE A 63 14.47 22.58 -9.99
C ILE A 63 15.41 21.46 -9.59
N PHE A 64 16.68 21.60 -9.93
CA PHE A 64 17.74 20.67 -9.56
C PHE A 64 18.75 21.42 -8.69
N SER A 65 18.81 21.12 -7.39
CA SER A 65 19.76 21.81 -6.52
C SER A 65 20.30 20.92 -5.40
N SER A 66 21.61 21.01 -5.17
CA SER A 66 22.24 20.41 -3.99
C SER A 66 22.32 21.40 -2.82
N PHE A 67 21.89 22.65 -2.99
CA PHE A 67 22.10 23.74 -2.02
C PHE A 67 20.81 24.33 -1.47
N LEU A 68 19.70 24.20 -2.21
CA LEU A 68 18.41 24.76 -1.82
C LEU A 68 17.88 24.06 -0.56
N THR A 69 17.71 24.82 0.52
CA THR A 69 17.25 24.31 1.83
C THR A 69 15.78 24.54 2.12
N GLU A 70 15.20 25.59 1.54
CA GLU A 70 13.79 25.95 1.75
C GLU A 70 13.19 26.62 0.50
N LEU A 71 11.87 26.48 0.34
CA LEU A 71 11.08 27.31 -0.57
C LEU A 71 10.18 28.24 0.25
N LYS A 72 10.36 29.55 0.07
CA LYS A 72 9.66 30.60 0.80
C LYS A 72 8.25 30.85 0.21
N PRO A 73 7.39 31.66 0.86
CA PRO A 73 6.16 32.10 0.23
C PRO A 73 6.41 32.71 -1.15
N ASN A 74 5.49 32.45 -2.09
CA ASN A 74 5.45 33.03 -3.42
C ASN A 74 6.59 32.68 -4.39
N SER A 75 7.45 31.71 -4.05
CA SER A 75 8.62 31.33 -4.87
C SER A 75 8.29 31.07 -6.34
N LEU A 76 7.08 30.56 -6.62
CA LEU A 76 6.64 30.06 -7.92
C LEU A 76 5.55 30.93 -8.59
N THR A 77 5.20 32.08 -8.02
CA THR A 77 4.03 32.89 -8.47
C THR A 77 4.12 33.40 -9.90
N GLY A 78 5.32 33.60 -10.46
CA GLY A 78 5.50 34.00 -11.85
C GLY A 78 5.12 32.93 -12.88
N ALA A 79 5.09 31.65 -12.49
CA ALA A 79 4.83 30.51 -13.39
C ALA A 79 3.31 30.23 -13.53
N THR A 80 2.56 31.22 -14.02
CA THR A 80 1.08 31.19 -14.02
C THR A 80 0.44 30.17 -14.98
N GLN A 81 1.20 29.53 -15.86
CA GLN A 81 0.71 28.51 -16.81
C GLN A 81 1.35 27.13 -16.56
N LEU A 82 1.80 26.88 -15.33
CA LEU A 82 2.53 25.69 -14.95
C LEU A 82 1.62 24.46 -14.85
N ASN A 83 1.98 23.40 -15.58
CA ASN A 83 1.27 22.12 -15.57
C ASN A 83 2.07 21.03 -14.85
N LYS A 84 3.40 21.16 -14.84
CA LYS A 84 4.33 20.18 -14.29
C LYS A 84 5.38 20.85 -13.43
N LEU A 85 5.50 20.40 -12.19
CA LEU A 85 6.52 20.83 -11.25
C LEU A 85 7.34 19.63 -10.79
N ASN A 86 8.66 19.67 -11.02
CA ASN A 86 9.60 18.72 -10.47
C ASN A 86 10.64 19.45 -9.63
N ILE A 87 10.72 19.12 -8.35
CA ILE A 87 11.71 19.64 -7.41
C ILE A 87 12.60 18.46 -7.01
N THR A 88 13.84 18.47 -7.46
CA THR A 88 14.89 17.54 -7.02
C THR A 88 15.95 18.34 -6.26
N ALA A 89 15.75 18.45 -4.94
CA ALA A 89 16.59 19.26 -4.08
C ALA A 89 17.08 18.45 -2.88
N GLN A 90 18.34 18.04 -2.88
CA GLN A 90 18.85 17.04 -1.91
C GLN A 90 18.73 17.50 -0.45
N ASN A 91 18.93 18.79 -0.21
CA ASN A 91 18.96 19.41 1.11
C ASN A 91 17.69 20.21 1.43
N LEU A 92 16.60 20.03 0.69
CA LEU A 92 15.35 20.77 0.92
C LEU A 92 14.66 20.25 2.19
N HIS A 93 14.62 21.06 3.23
CA HIS A 93 14.04 20.70 4.52
C HIS A 93 12.54 20.98 4.57
N THR A 94 12.14 22.14 4.04
CA THR A 94 10.76 22.63 4.14
C THR A 94 10.33 23.30 2.84
N ILE A 95 9.03 23.25 2.59
CA ILE A 95 8.36 24.01 1.54
C ILE A 95 7.30 24.84 2.27
N HIS A 96 7.29 26.15 2.12
CA HIS A 96 6.23 26.95 2.73
C HIS A 96 4.87 26.64 2.07
N PRO A 97 3.73 26.60 2.80
CA PRO A 97 2.41 26.36 2.19
C PRO A 97 2.07 27.28 1.01
N GLN A 98 2.46 28.55 1.12
CA GLN A 98 2.30 29.55 0.05
C GLN A 98 3.42 29.55 -1.00
N ALA A 99 4.38 28.63 -0.94
CA ALA A 99 5.41 28.53 -1.98
C ALA A 99 4.80 28.09 -3.33
N ILE A 100 3.83 27.19 -3.26
CA ILE A 100 3.09 26.62 -4.40
C ILE A 100 1.62 27.01 -4.23
N ASP A 101 1.22 28.18 -4.73
CA ASP A 101 -0.19 28.58 -4.73
C ASP A 101 -0.84 28.32 -6.10
N CYS A 102 -1.57 27.21 -6.20
CA CYS A 102 -2.29 26.82 -7.41
C CYS A 102 -3.46 27.74 -7.76
N ASN A 103 -3.88 28.68 -6.90
CA ASN A 103 -4.86 29.70 -7.27
C ASN A 103 -4.28 30.76 -8.21
N VAL A 104 -2.96 31.00 -8.11
CA VAL A 104 -2.22 31.95 -8.98
C VAL A 104 -1.87 31.29 -10.33
N ILE A 105 -1.78 29.96 -10.35
CA ILE A 105 -1.68 29.18 -11.58
C ILE A 105 -3.05 29.23 -12.28
N THR A 106 -3.11 29.83 -13.45
CA THR A 106 -4.37 30.08 -14.18
C THR A 106 -5.17 28.79 -14.39
N HIS A 107 -6.50 28.86 -14.19
CA HIS A 107 -7.42 27.71 -14.11
C HIS A 107 -7.45 26.83 -15.39
N ILE A 108 -6.98 27.34 -16.53
CA ILE A 108 -6.97 26.64 -17.82
C ILE A 108 -5.78 25.67 -17.93
N TYR A 109 -4.67 25.97 -17.25
CA TYR A 109 -3.41 25.24 -17.38
C TYR A 109 -3.25 24.19 -16.28
N GLY A 110 -3.45 24.58 -15.01
CA GLY A 110 -3.61 23.64 -13.90
C GLY A 110 -2.40 22.76 -13.58
N LEU A 111 -1.90 22.79 -12.34
CA LEU A 111 -0.83 21.88 -11.93
C LEU A 111 -1.35 20.42 -11.93
N TYR A 112 -0.90 19.61 -12.89
CA TYR A 112 -1.30 18.20 -13.05
C TYR A 112 -0.27 17.23 -12.48
N GLU A 113 1.02 17.55 -12.61
CA GLU A 113 2.12 16.70 -12.19
C GLU A 113 2.98 17.41 -11.14
N LEU A 114 3.13 16.77 -9.98
CA LEU A 114 3.96 17.27 -8.87
C LEU A 114 4.93 16.16 -8.42
N HIS A 115 6.22 16.41 -8.58
CA HIS A 115 7.27 15.50 -8.12
C HIS A 115 8.20 16.24 -7.16
N ILE A 116 8.34 15.73 -5.94
CA ILE A 116 9.24 16.28 -4.93
C ILE A 116 10.20 15.18 -4.50
N LYS A 117 11.49 15.43 -4.68
CA LYS A 117 12.59 14.58 -4.25
C LYS A 117 13.55 15.36 -3.37
N SER A 118 13.66 14.94 -2.11
CA SER A 118 14.61 15.50 -1.15
C SER A 118 14.98 14.48 -0.10
N SER A 119 16.26 14.43 0.29
CA SER A 119 16.70 13.54 1.37
C SER A 119 16.47 14.14 2.76
N LYS A 120 16.15 15.44 2.84
CA LYS A 120 16.07 16.22 4.09
C LYS A 120 14.69 16.76 4.41
N LEU A 121 13.67 16.40 3.63
CA LEU A 121 12.31 16.89 3.84
C LEU A 121 11.77 16.38 5.19
N VAL A 122 11.50 17.30 6.13
CA VAL A 122 11.08 16.96 7.50
C VAL A 122 9.58 17.15 7.74
N ALA A 123 8.92 17.98 6.94
CA ALA A 123 7.51 18.29 7.10
C ALA A 123 6.84 18.61 5.76
N LEU A 124 5.65 18.04 5.57
CA LEU A 124 4.67 18.50 4.60
C LEU A 124 3.42 18.91 5.36
N ASN A 125 2.99 20.15 5.15
CA ASN A 125 1.82 20.72 5.78
C ASN A 125 0.58 20.31 4.97
N GLU A 126 -0.49 19.94 5.66
CA GLU A 126 -1.77 19.57 5.04
C GLU A 126 -2.33 20.62 4.07
N ASP A 127 -2.05 21.92 4.29
CA ASP A 127 -2.53 23.03 3.48
C ASP A 127 -1.69 23.29 2.22
N GLN A 128 -0.48 22.73 2.10
CA GLN A 128 0.49 23.06 1.04
C GLN A 128 -0.05 22.90 -0.39
N PHE A 129 -0.91 21.90 -0.61
CA PHE A 129 -1.44 21.61 -1.95
C PHE A 129 -2.97 21.63 -2.01
N LYS A 130 -3.65 22.15 -0.97
CA LYS A 130 -5.12 22.21 -0.93
C LYS A 130 -5.71 23.01 -2.08
N SER A 131 -5.00 24.01 -2.61
CA SER A 131 -5.43 24.78 -3.79
C SER A 131 -5.17 24.07 -5.14
N CYS A 132 -4.51 22.92 -5.15
CA CYS A 132 -4.09 22.22 -6.37
C CYS A 132 -5.09 21.11 -6.77
N TYR A 133 -6.34 21.49 -7.01
CA TYR A 133 -7.47 20.55 -7.25
C TYR A 133 -7.32 19.68 -8.50
N GLN A 134 -6.47 20.09 -9.44
CA GLN A 134 -6.27 19.43 -10.73
C GLN A 134 -5.14 18.39 -10.72
N LEU A 135 -4.45 18.17 -9.58
CA LEU A 135 -3.39 17.18 -9.49
C LEU A 135 -3.85 15.80 -9.97
N ARG A 136 -2.98 15.14 -10.73
CA ARG A 136 -3.19 13.81 -11.33
C ARG A 136 -2.11 12.85 -10.92
N ASP A 137 -0.86 13.29 -10.99
CA ASP A 137 0.32 12.49 -10.75
C ASP A 137 1.17 13.17 -9.68
N VAL A 138 1.22 12.55 -8.51
CA VAL A 138 1.96 13.07 -7.36
C VAL A 138 3.01 12.07 -6.93
N SER A 139 4.24 12.52 -6.75
CA SER A 139 5.33 11.69 -6.24
C SER A 139 6.13 12.40 -5.16
N PHE A 140 6.39 11.70 -4.07
CA PHE A 140 7.36 12.08 -3.06
C PHE A 140 8.45 11.01 -2.96
N ASP A 141 9.71 11.41 -3.01
CA ASP A 141 10.89 10.52 -3.01
C ASP A 141 11.93 11.00 -2.00
N GLY A 142 12.24 10.17 -1.02
CA GLY A 142 13.18 10.51 0.05
C GLY A 142 12.55 11.29 1.19
N GLY A 143 13.37 11.60 2.18
CA GLY A 143 13.03 12.53 3.26
C GLY A 143 13.17 11.91 4.63
N GLU A 144 12.97 12.76 5.64
CA GLU A 144 13.04 12.42 7.05
C GLU A 144 11.64 12.48 7.71
N LEU A 145 10.58 12.58 6.90
CA LEU A 145 9.17 12.55 7.33
C LEU A 145 8.88 11.28 8.14
N GLU A 146 8.33 11.45 9.33
CA GLU A 146 7.78 10.32 10.10
C GLU A 146 6.32 10.01 9.76
N PHE A 147 5.59 11.01 9.27
CA PHE A 147 4.18 10.92 8.92
C PHE A 147 3.89 11.74 7.67
N LEU A 148 3.03 11.22 6.80
CA LEU A 148 2.53 11.93 5.62
C LEU A 148 1.01 12.00 5.65
N SER A 149 0.47 13.21 5.81
CA SER A 149 -0.95 13.47 5.55
C SER A 149 -1.19 13.61 4.06
N LEU A 150 -2.20 12.92 3.55
CA LEU A 150 -2.74 13.02 2.19
C LEU A 150 -3.96 13.96 2.11
N ASP A 151 -4.28 14.71 3.18
CA ASP A 151 -5.41 15.65 3.22
C ASP A 151 -5.25 16.84 2.25
N PHE A 152 -4.04 17.03 1.72
CA PHE A 152 -3.78 17.99 0.65
C PHE A 152 -4.43 17.56 -0.68
N ILE A 153 -4.83 16.28 -0.82
CA ILE A 153 -5.59 15.79 -1.97
C ILE A 153 -7.08 16.01 -1.67
N PRO A 154 -7.76 16.91 -2.40
CA PRO A 154 -9.16 17.22 -2.12
C PRO A 154 -10.05 15.99 -2.22
N GLU A 155 -10.98 15.89 -1.28
CA GLU A 155 -11.96 14.81 -1.26
C GLU A 155 -12.78 14.83 -2.55
N GLY A 156 -12.88 13.67 -3.21
CA GLY A 156 -13.65 13.56 -4.46
C GLY A 156 -12.95 14.11 -5.69
N SER A 157 -11.63 14.36 -5.65
CA SER A 157 -10.87 14.63 -6.88
C SER A 157 -11.05 13.49 -7.89
N GLU A 158 -11.65 13.81 -9.04
CA GLU A 158 -11.81 12.90 -10.19
C GLU A 158 -10.56 12.86 -11.09
N TYR A 159 -9.59 13.74 -10.82
CA TYR A 159 -8.41 13.92 -11.66
C TYR A 159 -7.22 13.09 -11.21
N MET A 160 -7.18 12.73 -9.92
CA MET A 160 -6.10 11.95 -9.35
C MET A 160 -5.99 10.60 -10.07
N ARG A 161 -4.78 10.26 -10.52
CA ARG A 161 -4.48 9.04 -11.25
C ARG A 161 -3.43 8.22 -10.52
N ARG A 162 -2.31 8.83 -10.14
CA ARG A 162 -1.22 8.11 -9.48
C ARG A 162 -0.66 8.87 -8.29
N LEU A 163 -0.46 8.13 -7.20
CA LEU A 163 0.30 8.57 -6.04
C LEU A 163 1.50 7.65 -5.86
N GLN A 164 2.69 8.23 -5.74
CA GLN A 164 3.94 7.50 -5.50
C GLN A 164 4.61 8.04 -4.24
N ILE A 165 4.85 7.19 -3.26
CA ILE A 165 5.61 7.50 -2.06
C ILE A 165 6.79 6.54 -2.04
N ARG A 166 8.00 7.08 -2.12
CA ARG A 166 9.21 6.29 -2.35
C ARG A 166 10.35 6.65 -1.41
N ASN A 167 11.18 5.67 -1.09
CA ASN A 167 12.46 5.87 -0.42
C ASN A 167 12.36 6.68 0.88
N MET A 168 11.26 6.58 1.64
CA MET A 168 11.11 7.29 2.90
C MET A 168 11.45 6.38 4.09
N PRO A 169 12.69 6.36 4.58
CA PRO A 169 13.13 5.39 5.59
C PRO A 169 12.57 5.66 6.99
N ASN A 170 12.18 6.91 7.29
CA ASN A 170 11.63 7.29 8.59
C ASN A 170 10.09 7.29 8.61
N LEU A 171 9.45 7.14 7.45
CA LEU A 171 8.00 7.24 7.33
C LEU A 171 7.33 6.05 7.99
N LYS A 172 6.67 6.27 9.12
CA LYS A 172 6.03 5.22 9.92
C LYS A 172 4.65 4.84 9.39
N THR A 173 3.89 5.82 8.89
CA THR A 173 2.55 5.62 8.34
C THR A 173 2.11 6.78 7.44
N VAL A 174 1.01 6.58 6.72
CA VAL A 174 0.40 7.53 5.79
C VAL A 174 -1.09 7.63 6.10
N SER A 175 -1.65 8.84 6.08
CA SER A 175 -3.09 9.01 6.32
C SER A 175 -3.94 8.35 5.21
N PRO A 176 -5.23 8.09 5.46
CA PRO A 176 -6.15 7.63 4.42
C PRO A 176 -6.19 8.53 3.20
N LEU A 177 -6.30 7.92 2.02
CA LEU A 177 -6.52 8.62 0.77
C LEU A 177 -8.02 8.87 0.57
N LYS A 178 -8.40 10.15 0.42
CA LYS A 178 -9.80 10.59 0.27
C LYS A 178 -10.25 10.81 -1.19
N ALA A 179 -9.37 10.51 -2.14
CA ALA A 179 -9.61 10.67 -3.58
C ALA A 179 -9.66 9.33 -4.31
N ASN A 180 -10.34 9.31 -5.46
CA ASN A 180 -10.28 8.19 -6.38
C ASN A 180 -8.95 8.29 -7.15
N ILE A 181 -8.20 7.21 -7.20
CA ILE A 181 -6.95 7.13 -7.98
C ILE A 181 -7.13 6.07 -9.08
N THR A 182 -6.09 5.77 -9.85
CA THR A 182 -6.01 4.57 -10.70
C THR A 182 -4.85 3.67 -10.25
N GLY A 183 -3.88 4.21 -9.53
CA GLY A 183 -2.86 3.43 -8.86
C GLY A 183 -2.15 4.17 -7.72
N SER A 184 -1.80 3.41 -6.68
CA SER A 184 -1.03 3.87 -5.52
C SER A 184 0.21 3.01 -5.37
N TYR A 185 1.36 3.63 -5.17
CA TYR A 185 2.64 2.94 -5.11
C TYR A 185 3.41 3.39 -3.87
N LEU A 186 3.55 2.50 -2.90
CA LEU A 186 4.41 2.65 -1.73
C LEU A 186 5.63 1.75 -1.89
N ILE A 187 6.73 2.31 -2.37
CA ILE A 187 7.90 1.55 -2.81
C ILE A 187 9.13 1.95 -1.98
N GLU A 188 9.83 0.98 -1.40
CA GLU A 188 11.09 1.21 -0.66
C GLU A 188 10.95 2.15 0.54
N ASN A 189 9.78 2.19 1.19
CA ASN A 189 9.57 2.97 2.42
C ASN A 189 9.89 2.09 3.64
N THR A 190 11.18 2.04 3.98
CA THR A 190 11.69 1.07 4.97
C THR A 190 11.24 1.32 6.41
N GLY A 191 10.64 2.48 6.70
CA GLY A 191 10.11 2.83 8.01
C GLY A 191 8.65 2.42 8.26
N ILE A 192 7.90 2.03 7.22
CA ILE A 192 6.46 1.76 7.37
C ILE A 192 6.27 0.46 8.15
N GLU A 193 5.77 0.59 9.37
CA GLU A 193 5.49 -0.53 10.27
C GLU A 193 4.02 -0.94 10.22
N LYS A 194 3.13 0.03 9.98
CA LYS A 194 1.67 -0.19 9.98
C LYS A 194 0.98 0.64 8.90
N LEU A 195 0.01 0.03 8.24
CA LEU A 195 -0.94 0.73 7.37
C LEU A 195 -2.13 1.23 8.20
N HIS A 196 -2.74 2.32 7.76
CA HIS A 196 -3.96 2.83 8.38
C HIS A 196 -5.16 1.95 7.96
N PRO A 197 -6.07 1.54 8.86
CA PRO A 197 -7.37 0.98 8.48
C PRO A 197 -8.10 1.97 7.57
N TYR A 198 -8.84 1.57 6.55
CA TYR A 198 -9.49 2.52 5.63
C TYR A 198 -8.52 3.36 4.78
N MET A 199 -7.24 2.97 4.66
CA MET A 199 -6.25 3.69 3.83
C MET A 199 -6.78 3.97 2.42
N PHE A 200 -7.59 3.04 1.91
CA PHE A 200 -8.14 3.06 0.57
C PHE A 200 -9.68 3.08 0.56
N ALA A 201 -10.32 3.75 1.51
CA ALA A 201 -11.78 3.74 1.62
C ALA A 201 -12.48 4.61 0.55
N LYS A 202 -13.29 4.02 -0.35
CA LYS A 202 -14.37 4.66 -1.14
C LYS A 202 -14.98 3.75 -2.21
N ASN A 203 -16.13 4.15 -2.78
CA ASN A 203 -16.72 3.55 -3.98
C ASN A 203 -15.95 4.01 -5.23
N TRP A 204 -14.82 3.38 -5.49
CA TRP A 204 -14.02 3.67 -6.67
C TRP A 204 -14.76 3.29 -7.95
N VAL A 205 -14.57 4.04 -9.02
CA VAL A 205 -15.31 3.83 -10.30
C VAL A 205 -14.44 3.22 -11.40
N ALA A 206 -13.18 2.90 -11.12
CA ALA A 206 -12.22 2.36 -12.08
C ALA A 206 -11.30 1.33 -11.42
N THR A 207 -10.69 0.49 -12.26
CA THR A 207 -9.68 -0.49 -11.84
C THR A 207 -8.50 0.17 -11.14
N GLN A 208 -8.05 -0.44 -10.04
CA GLN A 208 -6.96 0.09 -9.22
C GLN A 208 -5.77 -0.84 -9.16
N TYR A 209 -4.58 -0.24 -9.14
CA TYR A 209 -3.33 -0.93 -8.88
C TYR A 209 -2.70 -0.38 -7.61
N ILE A 210 -2.71 -1.16 -6.54
CA ILE A 210 -2.12 -0.82 -5.26
C ILE A 210 -0.85 -1.67 -5.09
N THR A 211 0.30 -1.03 -4.96
CA THR A 211 1.58 -1.74 -4.83
C THR A 211 2.32 -1.30 -3.59
N PHE A 212 2.62 -2.26 -2.74
CA PHE A 212 3.58 -2.17 -1.65
C PHE A 212 4.80 -2.99 -2.05
N ARG A 213 5.93 -2.32 -2.30
CA ARG A 213 7.17 -3.00 -2.67
C ARG A 213 8.29 -2.67 -1.71
N ASN A 214 9.04 -3.68 -1.26
CA ASN A 214 10.24 -3.53 -0.43
C ASN A 214 9.98 -2.68 0.84
N ASN A 215 8.92 -3.01 1.59
CA ASN A 215 8.61 -2.39 2.89
C ASN A 215 8.93 -3.41 4.01
N PRO A 216 10.21 -3.59 4.41
CA PRO A 216 10.67 -4.71 5.24
C PRO A 216 10.10 -4.74 6.67
N ARG A 217 9.59 -3.62 7.17
CA ARG A 217 9.00 -3.53 8.51
C ARG A 217 7.50 -3.75 8.54
N LEU A 218 6.85 -3.79 7.39
CA LEU A 218 5.40 -4.02 7.31
C LEU A 218 5.13 -5.51 7.46
N LYS A 219 4.50 -5.88 8.59
CA LYS A 219 4.24 -7.28 8.97
C LYS A 219 2.78 -7.69 8.89
N VAL A 220 1.87 -6.74 9.13
CA VAL A 220 0.44 -6.99 9.26
C VAL A 220 -0.34 -6.12 8.30
N VAL A 221 -1.29 -6.72 7.59
CA VAL A 221 -2.30 -5.98 6.82
C VAL A 221 -3.53 -5.76 7.71
N PRO A 222 -3.93 -4.50 7.98
CA PRO A 222 -4.99 -4.20 8.93
C PRO A 222 -6.38 -4.50 8.36
N SER A 223 -7.34 -4.66 9.27
CA SER A 223 -8.77 -4.70 9.00
C SER A 223 -9.19 -3.43 8.25
N HIS A 224 -10.18 -3.58 7.38
CA HIS A 224 -10.74 -2.51 6.56
C HIS A 224 -9.73 -1.74 5.68
N LEU A 225 -8.55 -2.31 5.36
CA LEU A 225 -7.59 -1.66 4.46
C LEU A 225 -8.28 -1.22 3.16
N LEU A 226 -9.08 -2.13 2.60
CA LEU A 226 -9.96 -1.92 1.46
C LEU A 226 -11.43 -1.95 1.93
N SER A 227 -12.02 -0.78 2.18
CA SER A 227 -13.45 -0.59 2.46
C SER A 227 -14.22 0.20 1.38
N GLY A 228 -15.31 -0.35 0.86
CA GLY A 228 -16.16 0.29 -0.17
C GLY A 228 -16.38 -0.64 -1.37
N GLY A 229 -17.40 -0.39 -2.19
CA GLY A 229 -17.63 -1.22 -3.38
C GLY A 229 -16.56 -0.93 -4.42
N TYR A 230 -15.72 -1.91 -4.75
CA TYR A 230 -14.60 -1.72 -5.66
C TYR A 230 -14.74 -2.54 -6.94
N PRO A 231 -14.84 -1.90 -8.12
CA PRO A 231 -14.70 -2.59 -9.40
C PRO A 231 -13.22 -2.84 -9.69
N ASN A 232 -12.78 -4.09 -9.50
CA ASN A 232 -11.49 -4.62 -9.95
C ASN A 232 -10.24 -3.98 -9.26
N VAL A 233 -9.74 -4.56 -8.18
CA VAL A 233 -8.53 -4.08 -7.45
C VAL A 233 -7.41 -5.10 -7.52
N ASP A 234 -6.27 -4.70 -8.07
CA ASP A 234 -5.03 -5.48 -8.00
C ASP A 234 -4.16 -4.91 -6.86
N ILE A 235 -3.95 -5.70 -5.82
CA ILE A 235 -3.07 -5.36 -4.69
C ILE A 235 -1.82 -6.26 -4.73
N SER A 236 -0.65 -5.65 -4.61
CA SER A 236 0.63 -6.34 -4.63
C SER A 236 1.45 -6.00 -3.40
N PHE A 237 1.98 -7.02 -2.74
CA PHE A 237 2.94 -6.96 -1.66
C PHE A 237 4.19 -7.74 -2.08
N GLU A 238 5.14 -7.06 -2.71
CA GLU A 238 6.36 -7.67 -3.25
C GLU A 238 7.57 -7.30 -2.39
N GLY A 239 8.32 -8.29 -1.89
CA GLY A 239 9.43 -8.03 -0.97
C GLY A 239 8.95 -7.42 0.35
N VAL A 240 7.71 -7.72 0.74
CA VAL A 240 7.13 -7.33 2.02
C VAL A 240 7.02 -8.60 2.87
N PRO A 241 7.73 -8.70 4.00
CA PRO A 241 7.78 -9.92 4.81
C PRO A 241 6.54 -10.01 5.71
N LEU A 242 5.35 -9.99 5.10
CA LEU A 242 4.05 -10.11 5.75
C LEU A 242 3.97 -11.41 6.53
N GLU A 243 3.43 -11.34 7.74
CA GLU A 243 3.24 -12.48 8.64
C GLU A 243 1.76 -12.83 8.79
N GLU A 244 0.86 -11.85 8.71
CA GLU A 244 -0.57 -12.06 8.86
C GLU A 244 -1.43 -10.97 8.18
N PHE A 245 -2.70 -11.32 7.97
CA PHE A 245 -3.78 -10.43 7.56
C PHE A 245 -4.84 -10.42 8.68
N GLU A 246 -5.27 -9.23 9.09
CA GLU A 246 -6.42 -9.12 10.00
C GLU A 246 -7.73 -9.53 9.30
N PRO A 247 -8.72 -10.07 10.04
CA PRO A 247 -10.04 -10.34 9.49
C PRO A 247 -10.68 -9.09 8.88
N PHE A 248 -11.44 -9.26 7.80
CA PHE A 248 -12.12 -8.16 7.09
C PHE A 248 -11.18 -7.06 6.61
N PHE A 249 -9.93 -7.37 6.24
CA PHE A 249 -9.07 -6.41 5.56
C PHE A 249 -9.64 -5.91 4.22
N ILE A 250 -10.62 -6.65 3.66
CA ILE A 250 -11.47 -6.26 2.52
C ILE A 250 -12.94 -6.41 2.93
N ASP A 251 -13.73 -5.33 2.83
CA ASP A 251 -15.13 -5.30 3.28
C ASP A 251 -16.16 -5.73 2.24
N ASP A 252 -16.00 -5.31 0.97
CA ASP A 252 -16.89 -5.68 -0.13
C ASP A 252 -16.04 -6.22 -1.29
N THR A 253 -16.17 -7.51 -1.56
CA THR A 253 -15.39 -8.25 -2.58
C THR A 253 -16.19 -8.48 -3.87
N LYS A 254 -17.25 -7.68 -4.11
CA LYS A 254 -18.17 -7.89 -5.25
C LYS A 254 -17.50 -8.00 -6.61
N ASP A 255 -16.33 -7.40 -6.83
CA ASP A 255 -15.59 -7.52 -8.08
C ASP A 255 -14.15 -8.03 -7.86
N MET A 256 -13.50 -8.42 -8.97
CA MET A 256 -12.19 -9.09 -9.04
C MET A 256 -11.14 -8.44 -8.13
N VAL A 257 -10.54 -9.21 -7.22
CA VAL A 257 -9.38 -8.76 -6.46
C VAL A 257 -8.22 -9.71 -6.71
N ARG A 258 -7.11 -9.22 -7.25
CA ARG A 258 -5.86 -10.00 -7.32
C ARG A 258 -4.94 -9.60 -6.19
N ILE A 259 -4.38 -10.59 -5.51
CA ILE A 259 -3.49 -10.38 -4.36
C ILE A 259 -2.14 -11.03 -4.67
N TYR A 260 -1.17 -10.24 -5.11
CA TYR A 260 0.19 -10.72 -5.35
C TYR A 260 0.99 -10.66 -4.05
N LEU A 261 1.51 -11.79 -3.57
CA LEU A 261 2.28 -11.88 -2.32
C LEU A 261 3.67 -12.47 -2.62
N GLY A 262 4.59 -11.64 -3.11
CA GLY A 262 5.96 -12.07 -3.38
C GLY A 262 6.86 -11.89 -2.16
N GLY A 263 7.56 -12.95 -1.72
CA GLY A 263 8.53 -12.85 -0.63
C GLY A 263 7.94 -12.56 0.76
N HIS A 264 6.74 -13.08 1.06
CA HIS A 264 6.12 -12.99 2.38
C HIS A 264 6.63 -14.07 3.35
N ASN A 265 6.22 -13.99 4.63
CA ASN A 265 6.51 -14.96 5.68
C ASN A 265 5.29 -15.78 6.13
N ILE A 266 4.13 -15.61 5.49
CA ILE A 266 2.90 -16.37 5.81
C ILE A 266 3.11 -17.85 5.51
N ARG A 267 2.85 -18.70 6.52
CA ARG A 267 2.90 -20.17 6.40
C ARG A 267 1.55 -20.85 6.64
N HIS A 268 0.57 -20.13 7.19
CA HIS A 268 -0.77 -20.63 7.49
C HIS A 268 -1.82 -19.76 6.81
N ILE A 269 -2.75 -20.40 6.10
CA ILE A 269 -3.87 -19.71 5.44
C ILE A 269 -5.07 -19.71 6.39
N ASN A 270 -5.25 -18.60 7.10
CA ASN A 270 -6.29 -18.46 8.11
C ASN A 270 -7.70 -18.51 7.49
N LYS A 271 -8.48 -19.54 7.84
CA LYS A 271 -9.86 -19.74 7.38
C LYS A 271 -10.75 -18.50 7.60
N THR A 272 -10.70 -17.89 8.78
CA THR A 272 -11.54 -16.72 9.11
C THR A 272 -11.26 -15.52 8.21
N VAL A 273 -10.03 -15.41 7.69
CA VAL A 273 -9.62 -14.32 6.80
C VAL A 273 -9.96 -14.62 5.35
N PHE A 274 -9.58 -15.81 4.86
CA PHE A 274 -9.59 -16.10 3.42
C PHE A 274 -10.84 -16.85 2.93
N GLU A 275 -11.58 -17.54 3.80
CA GLU A 275 -12.78 -18.29 3.39
C GLU A 275 -13.87 -17.39 2.75
N PRO A 276 -14.22 -16.22 3.33
CA PRO A 276 -15.20 -15.32 2.71
C PRO A 276 -14.75 -14.82 1.33
N ILE A 277 -13.45 -14.58 1.19
CA ILE A 277 -12.82 -14.08 -0.03
C ILE A 277 -12.89 -15.14 -1.13
N PHE A 278 -12.42 -16.36 -0.85
CA PHE A 278 -12.41 -17.46 -1.80
C PHE A 278 -13.83 -17.88 -2.25
N LYS A 279 -14.80 -17.86 -1.32
CA LYS A 279 -16.21 -18.13 -1.64
C LYS A 279 -16.79 -17.10 -2.60
N ASN A 280 -16.43 -15.82 -2.46
CA ASN A 280 -16.88 -14.80 -3.38
C ASN A 280 -16.27 -14.99 -4.78
N TRP A 281 -14.96 -15.26 -4.83
CA TRP A 281 -14.22 -15.49 -6.08
C TRP A 281 -14.79 -16.64 -6.92
N LYS A 282 -15.19 -17.74 -6.27
CA LYS A 282 -15.85 -18.89 -6.92
C LYS A 282 -17.13 -18.51 -7.66
N ASN A 283 -17.88 -17.53 -7.16
CA ASN A 283 -19.17 -17.14 -7.73
C ASN A 283 -19.04 -16.13 -8.88
N ASN A 284 -17.92 -15.41 -8.97
CA ASN A 284 -17.76 -14.24 -9.87
C ASN A 284 -16.80 -14.45 -11.05
N ALA A 285 -16.42 -15.69 -11.37
CA ALA A 285 -15.61 -16.07 -12.54
C ALA A 285 -14.35 -15.19 -12.75
N SER A 286 -13.72 -14.78 -11.66
CA SER A 286 -12.63 -13.81 -11.65
C SER A 286 -11.27 -14.52 -11.59
N PHE A 287 -10.30 -14.06 -12.40
CA PHE A 287 -8.94 -14.61 -12.40
C PHE A 287 -8.13 -14.00 -11.27
N ILE A 288 -7.77 -14.84 -10.30
CA ILE A 288 -7.18 -14.40 -9.05
C ILE A 288 -5.95 -15.23 -8.78
N GLU A 289 -4.85 -14.53 -8.58
CA GLU A 289 -3.53 -15.09 -8.49
C GLU A 289 -2.93 -14.69 -7.16
N TRP A 290 -2.93 -15.62 -6.20
CA TRP A 290 -1.96 -15.59 -5.10
C TRP A 290 -0.68 -16.25 -5.61
N SER A 291 0.22 -15.42 -6.13
CA SER A 291 1.59 -15.86 -6.43
C SER A 291 2.40 -15.85 -5.13
N THR A 292 3.07 -16.97 -4.82
CA THR A 292 3.87 -17.18 -3.60
C THR A 292 5.38 -17.19 -3.88
N TRP A 293 5.82 -16.61 -4.99
CA TRP A 293 7.23 -16.67 -5.38
C TRP A 293 8.15 -16.06 -4.30
N GLY A 294 9.13 -16.85 -3.86
CA GLY A 294 10.07 -16.45 -2.79
C GLY A 294 9.49 -16.50 -1.38
N ALA A 295 8.30 -17.07 -1.18
CA ALA A 295 7.71 -17.32 0.13
C ALA A 295 8.16 -18.69 0.72
N PRO A 296 8.09 -18.90 2.04
CA PRO A 296 8.31 -20.20 2.65
C PRO A 296 7.19 -21.18 2.32
N ASP A 297 7.50 -22.48 2.38
CA ASP A 297 6.50 -23.54 2.26
C ASP A 297 5.38 -23.39 3.31
N LEU A 298 4.16 -23.60 2.84
CA LEU A 298 2.96 -23.64 3.66
C LEU A 298 3.00 -24.84 4.60
N ILE A 299 2.46 -24.66 5.80
CA ILE A 299 2.21 -25.75 6.74
C ILE A 299 0.86 -26.35 6.37
N CYS A 300 0.91 -27.48 5.66
CA CYS A 300 -0.27 -28.15 5.12
C CYS A 300 -0.84 -29.19 6.09
N ASP A 301 -1.31 -28.70 7.25
CA ASP A 301 -1.99 -29.47 8.27
C ASP A 301 -3.51 -29.26 8.23
N CYS A 302 -4.23 -29.75 9.25
CA CYS A 302 -5.68 -29.63 9.32
C CYS A 302 -6.22 -28.19 9.30
N SER A 303 -5.40 -27.18 9.59
CA SER A 303 -5.81 -25.78 9.55
C SER A 303 -6.15 -25.29 8.13
N ILE A 304 -5.64 -25.97 7.10
CA ILE A 304 -5.88 -25.62 5.69
C ILE A 304 -6.80 -26.58 4.94
N ASN A 305 -7.27 -27.65 5.60
CA ASN A 305 -8.16 -28.67 4.99
C ASN A 305 -9.36 -28.02 4.25
N TRP A 306 -9.94 -26.98 4.87
CA TRP A 306 -11.10 -26.26 4.35
C TRP A 306 -10.97 -25.72 2.91
N PHE A 307 -9.74 -25.48 2.42
CA PHE A 307 -9.50 -25.11 1.01
C PHE A 307 -8.65 -26.14 0.27
N ALA A 308 -7.68 -26.76 0.96
CA ALA A 308 -6.75 -27.70 0.35
C ALA A 308 -7.38 -29.06 0.02
N SER A 309 -8.62 -29.33 0.44
CA SER A 309 -9.39 -30.49 -0.04
C SER A 309 -10.32 -30.17 -1.23
N ASP A 310 -10.48 -28.89 -1.61
CA ASP A 310 -11.36 -28.46 -2.71
C ASP A 310 -10.51 -28.01 -3.91
N ASP A 311 -10.42 -28.85 -4.95
CA ASP A 311 -9.65 -28.55 -6.17
C ASP A 311 -10.13 -27.27 -6.88
N THR A 312 -11.40 -26.87 -6.68
CA THR A 312 -11.92 -25.61 -7.23
C THR A 312 -11.42 -24.38 -6.49
N LEU A 313 -10.91 -24.55 -5.26
CA LEU A 313 -10.31 -23.48 -4.46
C LEU A 313 -8.78 -23.45 -4.59
N LYS A 314 -8.12 -24.62 -4.70
CA LYS A 314 -6.66 -24.70 -4.88
C LYS A 314 -6.14 -23.87 -6.05
N GLN A 315 -6.88 -23.80 -7.16
CA GLN A 315 -6.49 -23.05 -8.36
C GLN A 315 -6.24 -21.55 -8.13
N TYR A 316 -6.75 -20.97 -7.04
CA TYR A 316 -6.56 -19.55 -6.72
C TYR A 316 -5.18 -19.25 -6.08
N ILE A 317 -4.44 -20.30 -5.69
CA ILE A 317 -3.09 -20.18 -5.14
C ILE A 317 -2.11 -20.79 -6.13
N GLN A 318 -1.23 -19.95 -6.68
CA GLN A 318 -0.26 -20.36 -7.68
C GLN A 318 1.12 -20.56 -7.06
N ALA A 319 1.81 -21.59 -7.55
CA ALA A 319 3.19 -21.92 -7.19
C ALA A 319 3.43 -22.12 -5.67
N ALA A 320 2.38 -22.44 -4.90
CA ALA A 320 2.52 -22.75 -3.49
C ALA A 320 3.04 -24.18 -3.28
N GLU A 321 3.93 -24.33 -2.31
CA GLU A 321 4.47 -25.61 -1.86
C GLU A 321 4.06 -25.87 -0.41
N CYS A 322 3.93 -27.15 -0.08
CA CYS A 322 3.63 -27.68 1.23
C CYS A 322 4.87 -28.33 1.82
N GLU A 323 5.24 -27.93 3.04
CA GLU A 323 6.44 -28.43 3.72
C GLU A 323 6.40 -29.97 3.82
N GLY A 324 7.40 -30.64 3.25
CA GLY A 324 7.52 -32.10 3.28
C GLY A 324 6.58 -32.88 2.34
N VAL A 325 5.71 -32.19 1.59
CA VAL A 325 4.82 -32.81 0.58
C VAL A 325 5.24 -32.42 -0.83
N GLY A 326 5.56 -31.14 -1.07
CA GLY A 326 5.85 -30.59 -2.39
C GLY A 326 4.72 -29.68 -2.90
N PRO A 327 4.54 -29.55 -4.22
CA PRO A 327 3.52 -28.67 -4.80
C PRO A 327 2.11 -28.86 -4.23
N LEU A 328 1.39 -27.77 -3.96
CA LEU A 328 0.05 -27.77 -3.35
C LEU A 328 -0.98 -28.58 -4.16
N ASP A 329 -0.81 -28.70 -5.48
CA ASP A 329 -1.65 -29.52 -6.36
C ASP A 329 -1.48 -31.04 -6.12
N MET A 330 -0.36 -31.46 -5.49
CA MET A 330 -0.15 -32.85 -5.07
C MET A 330 -0.85 -33.20 -3.75
N VAL A 331 -1.33 -32.21 -3.01
CA VAL A 331 -2.07 -32.44 -1.77
C VAL A 331 -3.45 -33.00 -2.10
N THR A 332 -3.80 -34.13 -1.52
CA THR A 332 -5.09 -34.83 -1.71
C THR A 332 -5.88 -34.89 -0.42
N ALA A 333 -7.16 -35.30 -0.50
CA ALA A 333 -8.00 -35.52 0.68
C ALA A 333 -7.39 -36.51 1.70
N ASP A 334 -6.61 -37.49 1.24
CA ASP A 334 -5.96 -38.46 2.12
C ASP A 334 -4.93 -37.84 3.08
N HIS A 335 -4.30 -36.72 2.68
CA HIS A 335 -3.39 -35.97 3.55
C HIS A 335 -4.12 -35.38 4.77
N PHE A 336 -5.43 -35.17 4.64
CA PHE A 336 -6.28 -34.63 5.68
C PHE A 336 -7.25 -35.68 6.25
N PHE A 337 -7.04 -36.97 5.99
CA PHE A 337 -7.93 -38.04 6.47
C PHE A 337 -8.07 -38.06 8.00
N HIS A 338 -7.06 -37.56 8.72
CA HIS A 338 -7.08 -37.42 10.18
C HIS A 338 -7.57 -36.04 10.68
N CYS A 339 -8.05 -35.18 9.78
CA CYS A 339 -8.52 -33.85 10.13
C CYS A 339 -10.01 -33.86 10.42
N PHE A 340 -10.37 -33.31 11.58
CA PHE A 340 -11.76 -33.20 12.02
C PHE A 340 -12.24 -31.75 11.90
N ASP A 341 -13.23 -31.51 11.05
CA ASP A 341 -13.89 -30.21 10.96
C ASP A 341 -15.00 -30.10 12.00
N CYS A 342 -14.88 -29.11 12.89
CA CYS A 342 -15.86 -28.84 13.95
C CYS A 342 -17.25 -28.50 13.37
N PRO A 343 -18.29 -29.32 13.64
CA PRO A 343 -19.65 -29.05 13.16
C PRO A 343 -20.27 -27.76 13.75
N SER A 344 -19.75 -27.29 14.88
CA SER A 344 -20.08 -25.99 15.50
C SER A 344 -18.85 -25.43 16.21
N PRO A 345 -18.76 -24.10 16.45
CA PRO A 345 -17.58 -23.49 17.06
C PRO A 345 -17.19 -24.12 18.40
N ASP A 346 -18.18 -24.49 19.20
CA ASP A 346 -17.98 -25.13 20.49
C ASP A 346 -18.86 -26.39 20.60
N GLY A 347 -18.36 -27.42 21.29
CA GLY A 347 -19.11 -28.67 21.53
C GLY A 347 -18.23 -29.92 21.61
N LEU A 348 -18.84 -31.07 21.90
CA LEU A 348 -18.17 -32.38 21.85
C LEU A 348 -18.77 -33.23 20.72
N PHE A 349 -17.90 -33.82 19.91
CA PHE A 349 -18.29 -34.56 18.72
C PHE A 349 -17.54 -35.89 18.64
N SER A 350 -18.22 -36.96 18.22
CA SER A 350 -17.57 -38.26 18.06
C SER A 350 -16.45 -38.21 17.04
N ASP A 351 -15.34 -38.92 17.31
CA ASP A 351 -14.38 -39.23 16.27
C ASP A 351 -15.01 -40.24 15.29
N PRO A 352 -14.99 -39.98 13.97
CA PRO A 352 -15.64 -40.84 12.98
C PRO A 352 -14.87 -42.15 12.74
N SER A 353 -13.60 -42.22 13.12
CA SER A 353 -12.71 -43.36 12.88
C SER A 353 -12.58 -44.29 14.08
N GLU A 354 -12.54 -43.75 15.30
CA GLU A 354 -12.28 -44.52 16.53
C GLU A 354 -13.17 -44.08 17.70
N CYS A 355 -14.10 -44.95 18.09
CA CYS A 355 -15.15 -44.68 19.09
C CYS A 355 -14.66 -44.31 20.50
N ARG A 356 -13.40 -44.61 20.82
CA ARG A 356 -12.78 -44.22 22.10
C ARG A 356 -12.29 -42.79 22.13
N TYR A 357 -12.28 -42.11 20.99
CA TYR A 357 -11.92 -40.70 20.90
C TYR A 357 -13.13 -39.84 20.54
N PHE A 358 -13.02 -38.58 20.91
CA PHE A 358 -13.98 -37.53 20.56
C PHE A 358 -13.22 -36.21 20.42
N TYR A 359 -13.77 -35.28 19.66
CA TYR A 359 -13.24 -33.94 19.52
C TYR A 359 -13.99 -32.98 20.42
N GLN A 360 -13.25 -32.23 21.23
CA GLN A 360 -13.75 -31.01 21.84
C GLN A 360 -13.45 -29.86 20.90
N CYS A 361 -14.48 -29.20 20.38
CA CYS A 361 -14.32 -27.98 19.61
C CYS A 361 -14.35 -26.78 20.54
N SER A 362 -13.43 -25.83 20.33
CA SER A 362 -13.48 -24.51 20.96
C SER A 362 -13.07 -23.44 19.96
N ALA A 363 -13.92 -22.42 19.79
CA ALA A 363 -13.76 -21.39 18.76
C ALA A 363 -13.45 -21.96 17.36
N GLY A 364 -14.08 -23.09 17.01
CA GLY A 364 -13.93 -23.79 15.73
C GLY A 364 -12.67 -24.65 15.60
N ARG A 365 -11.83 -24.73 16.65
CA ARG A 365 -10.63 -25.57 16.66
C ARG A 365 -10.90 -26.93 17.31
N PRO A 366 -10.58 -28.05 16.64
CA PRO A 366 -10.79 -29.39 17.18
C PRO A 366 -9.65 -29.79 18.12
N TYR A 367 -9.98 -30.32 19.29
CA TYR A 367 -9.03 -30.92 20.23
C TYR A 367 -9.41 -32.38 20.44
N LEU A 368 -8.59 -33.30 19.93
CA LEU A 368 -8.79 -34.74 20.13
C LEU A 368 -8.65 -35.09 21.62
N LYS A 369 -9.67 -35.76 22.16
CA LYS A 369 -9.74 -36.28 23.52
C LYS A 369 -9.99 -37.78 23.48
N LYS A 370 -9.40 -38.50 24.44
CA LYS A 370 -9.64 -39.94 24.62
C LYS A 370 -10.56 -40.13 25.82
N CYS A 371 -11.56 -40.99 25.67
CA CYS A 371 -12.33 -41.47 26.80
C CYS A 371 -11.46 -42.28 27.78
N PRO A 372 -11.82 -42.33 29.08
CA PRO A 372 -11.20 -43.27 30.01
C PRO A 372 -11.23 -44.70 29.49
N ASP A 373 -10.24 -45.50 29.90
CA ASP A 373 -10.05 -46.84 29.34
C ASP A 373 -11.32 -47.71 29.52
N GLY A 374 -11.73 -48.35 28.42
CA GLY A 374 -12.93 -49.19 28.35
C GLY A 374 -14.23 -48.46 27.99
N LEU A 375 -14.22 -47.13 27.92
CA LEU A 375 -15.39 -46.33 27.53
C LEU A 375 -15.28 -45.83 26.09
N VAL A 376 -16.44 -45.56 25.49
CA VAL A 376 -16.60 -44.93 24.17
C VAL A 376 -17.43 -43.66 24.29
N PHE A 377 -17.28 -42.72 23.37
CA PHE A 377 -18.01 -41.46 23.43
C PHE A 377 -19.44 -41.62 22.91
N ASP A 378 -20.42 -41.29 23.75
CA ASP A 378 -21.84 -41.23 23.41
C ASP A 378 -22.19 -39.79 23.01
N ALA A 379 -22.23 -39.51 21.71
CA ALA A 379 -22.58 -38.18 21.19
C ALA A 379 -23.99 -37.72 21.57
N SER A 380 -24.93 -38.63 21.86
CA SER A 380 -26.29 -38.25 22.25
C SER A 380 -26.33 -37.71 23.68
N LYS A 381 -25.49 -38.26 24.57
CA LYS A 381 -25.38 -37.86 25.97
C LYS A 381 -24.22 -36.90 26.24
N GLN A 382 -23.33 -36.70 25.27
CA GLN A 382 -22.13 -35.88 25.37
C GLN A 382 -21.18 -36.33 26.50
N ILE A 383 -21.09 -37.66 26.74
CA ILE A 383 -20.25 -38.26 27.80
C ILE A 383 -19.52 -39.51 27.27
N CYS A 384 -18.48 -39.92 27.99
CA CYS A 384 -17.88 -41.24 27.81
C CYS A 384 -18.71 -42.28 28.59
N GLU A 385 -19.14 -43.34 27.92
CA GLU A 385 -20.06 -44.34 28.42
C GLU A 385 -19.60 -45.74 28.01
N TRP A 386 -20.07 -46.76 28.71
CA TRP A 386 -19.77 -48.15 28.34
C TRP A 386 -20.36 -48.49 26.96
N PRO A 387 -19.64 -49.24 26.10
CA PRO A 387 -20.10 -49.54 24.74
C PRO A 387 -21.52 -50.09 24.68
N PHE A 388 -21.87 -51.06 25.53
CA PHE A 388 -23.20 -51.66 25.56
C PHE A 388 -24.36 -50.70 25.95
N ASN A 389 -24.05 -49.51 26.45
CA ASN A 389 -25.01 -48.46 26.79
C ASN A 389 -25.09 -47.34 25.73
N VAL A 390 -24.22 -47.38 24.70
CA VAL A 390 -24.22 -46.44 23.58
C VAL A 390 -25.03 -47.02 22.43
N GLN A 391 -25.89 -46.21 21.82
CA GLN A 391 -26.66 -46.63 20.65
C GLN A 391 -25.89 -46.31 19.36
N GLY A 392 -25.90 -47.24 18.40
CA GLY A 392 -25.24 -47.08 17.09
C GLY A 392 -23.90 -47.80 16.98
N GLU A 393 -23.10 -47.45 15.96
CA GLU A 393 -21.88 -48.17 15.58
C GLU A 393 -20.84 -48.30 16.70
N CYS A 394 -20.77 -47.31 17.59
CA CYS A 394 -19.82 -47.34 18.70
C CYS A 394 -20.28 -48.18 19.89
N GLY A 395 -21.56 -48.56 19.94
CA GLY A 395 -22.05 -49.48 20.96
C GLY A 395 -21.91 -50.96 20.62
N THR A 396 -21.55 -51.26 19.37
CA THR A 396 -21.42 -52.62 18.83
C THR A 396 -20.00 -52.99 18.43
N LYS A 397 -19.06 -52.04 18.44
CA LYS A 397 -17.64 -52.24 18.11
C LYS A 397 -16.81 -52.73 19.30
#